data_AF-A0A6V8LSA1-F1
#
_entry.id   AF-A0A6V8LSA1-F1
#
_cell.length_a   1.000
_cell.length_b   1.000
_cell.length_c   1.000
_cell.angle_alpha   90.00
_cell.angle_beta   90.00
_cell.angle_gamma   90.00
#
_symmetry.space_group_name_H-M   'P 1'
#
loop_
_entity.id
_entity.type
_entity.pdbx_description
1 polymer ?
#
loop_
_entity_poly.entity_id
_entity_poly.type
_entity_poly.pdbx_seq_one_letter_code
_entity_poly.pdbx_strand_id
1 'polypeptide(L)'
;MNGKARATRWREKQVAGGGKPIGVTLTAPAALALESLQSTFRWSQREAISLALEFAAHHQELLAKAPEASPQAESPLEHGPDSRIADLEARLSQLEALLAGVQQAKEQVTPEEEARRNKEALIGFTARQMMEHGERMSRVQLYAAAKQQGVPVPGSQHEYNVFISYHMDVIRDMMRTLKERTH
;
A
#
# COMPACT_ATOMS: atom_id res chain seq x y z
N MET A 1 37.31 -9.23 -18.97
CA MET A 1 36.63 -9.00 -20.28
C MET A 1 35.40 -9.92 -20.44
N ASN A 2 34.26 -9.67 -19.77
CA ASN A 2 33.06 -10.55 -19.90
C ASN A 2 31.69 -9.83 -19.89
N GLY A 3 31.64 -8.49 -19.86
CA GLY A 3 30.38 -7.73 -19.80
C GLY A 3 29.60 -7.68 -21.12
N LYS A 4 30.30 -7.70 -22.27
CA LYS A 4 29.68 -7.63 -23.61
C LYS A 4 28.79 -8.85 -23.90
N ALA A 5 29.22 -10.05 -23.49
CA ALA A 5 28.44 -11.28 -23.71
C ALA A 5 27.12 -11.31 -22.93
N ARG A 6 27.07 -10.77 -21.70
CA ARG A 6 25.83 -10.69 -20.90
C ARG A 6 24.85 -9.66 -21.47
N ALA A 7 25.37 -8.51 -21.90
CA ALA A 7 24.58 -7.44 -22.49
C ALA A 7 23.85 -7.85 -23.79
N THR A 8 24.49 -8.72 -24.60
CA THR A 8 23.93 -9.28 -25.84
C THR A 8 22.88 -10.34 -25.54
N ARG A 9 23.15 -11.29 -24.64
CA ARG A 9 22.19 -12.35 -24.25
C ARG A 9 20.88 -11.80 -23.65
N TRP A 10 20.97 -10.72 -22.86
CA TRP A 10 19.76 -10.06 -22.34
C TRP A 10 18.94 -9.42 -23.46
N ARG A 11 19.59 -8.76 -24.44
CA ARG A 11 18.90 -8.17 -25.58
C ARG A 11 18.20 -9.24 -26.42
N GLU A 12 18.88 -10.34 -26.71
CA GLU A 12 18.31 -11.48 -27.43
C GLU A 12 17.07 -12.04 -26.71
N LYS A 13 17.13 -12.21 -25.37
CA LYS A 13 16.00 -12.68 -24.56
C LYS A 13 14.81 -11.71 -24.61
N GLN A 14 15.05 -10.40 -24.52
CA GLN A 14 13.98 -9.40 -24.57
C GLN A 14 13.38 -9.27 -25.97
N VAL A 15 14.20 -9.37 -27.02
CA VAL A 15 13.71 -9.39 -28.41
C VAL A 15 12.88 -10.64 -28.69
N ALA A 16 13.27 -11.80 -28.16
CA ALA A 16 12.47 -13.02 -28.23
C ALA A 16 11.12 -12.88 -27.50
N GLY A 17 11.05 -12.04 -26.47
CA GLY A 17 9.82 -11.66 -25.77
C GLY A 17 9.03 -10.51 -26.42
N GLY A 18 9.41 -10.06 -27.61
CA GLY A 18 8.73 -8.97 -28.35
C GLY A 18 9.27 -7.56 -28.07
N GLY A 19 10.31 -7.41 -27.26
CA GLY A 19 10.99 -6.13 -27.01
C GLY A 19 11.75 -5.61 -28.23
N LYS A 20 11.84 -4.29 -28.39
CA LYS A 20 12.60 -3.66 -29.48
C LYS A 20 13.80 -2.89 -28.92
N PRO A 21 15.03 -3.08 -29.45
CA PRO A 21 16.18 -2.30 -29.03
C PRO A 21 16.07 -0.87 -29.58
N ILE A 22 16.09 0.13 -28.70
CA ILE A 22 16.03 1.54 -29.06
C ILE A 22 17.28 2.24 -28.54
N GLY A 23 17.93 3.03 -29.40
CA GLY A 23 18.97 3.98 -28.99
C GLY A 23 18.33 5.33 -28.70
N VAL A 24 18.60 5.91 -27.54
CA VAL A 24 18.01 7.20 -27.11
C VAL A 24 19.14 8.14 -26.67
N THR A 25 19.03 9.40 -27.08
CA THR A 25 19.86 10.49 -26.56
C THR A 25 19.08 11.21 -25.49
N LEU A 26 19.65 11.29 -24.28
CA LEU A 26 19.01 11.97 -23.16
C LEU A 26 19.44 13.44 -23.12
N THR A 27 18.57 14.30 -22.61
CA THR A 27 18.95 15.67 -22.25
C THR A 27 19.93 15.64 -21.07
N ALA A 28 20.80 16.65 -20.95
CA ALA A 28 21.77 16.73 -19.85
C ALA A 28 21.16 16.49 -18.45
N PRO A 29 20.04 17.12 -18.06
CA PRO A 29 19.41 16.84 -16.76
C PRO A 29 18.88 15.40 -16.63
N ALA A 30 18.36 14.80 -17.70
CA ALA A 30 17.87 13.42 -17.68
C ALA A 30 19.02 12.40 -17.55
N ALA A 31 20.17 12.68 -18.17
CA ALA A 31 21.38 11.87 -18.00
C ALA A 31 21.88 11.90 -16.56
N LEU A 32 21.94 13.07 -15.93
CA LEU A 32 22.32 13.21 -14.52
C LEU A 32 21.35 12.50 -13.57
N ALA A 33 20.04 12.62 -13.82
CA ALA A 33 19.03 11.90 -13.07
C ALA A 33 19.21 10.37 -13.19
N LEU A 34 19.52 9.88 -14.39
CA LEU A 34 19.81 8.46 -14.62
C LEU A 34 21.05 7.99 -13.86
N GLU A 35 22.10 8.80 -13.80
CA GLU A 35 23.31 8.50 -13.02
C GLU A 35 23.03 8.46 -11.51
N SER A 36 22.22 9.40 -11.01
CA SER A 36 21.78 9.44 -9.61
C SER A 36 20.94 8.20 -9.24
N LEU A 37 20.05 7.75 -10.12
CA LEU A 37 19.27 6.53 -9.89
C LEU A 37 20.15 5.27 -9.89
N GLN A 38 21.13 5.21 -10.79
CA GLN A 38 22.08 4.09 -10.83
C GLN A 38 22.94 4.01 -9.57
N SER A 39 23.42 5.15 -9.06
CA SER A 39 24.26 5.17 -7.85
C SER A 39 23.45 4.83 -6.60
N THR A 40 22.23 5.36 -6.49
CA THR A 40 21.36 5.18 -5.32
C THR A 40 20.84 3.76 -5.19
N PHE A 41 20.36 3.18 -6.30
CA PHE A 41 19.67 1.89 -6.28
C PHE A 41 20.51 0.72 -6.83
N ARG A 42 21.75 0.99 -7.27
CA ARG A 42 22.64 0.02 -7.95
C ARG A 42 22.00 -0.64 -9.17
N TRP A 43 21.07 0.06 -9.80
CA TRP A 43 20.37 -0.43 -10.98
C TRP A 43 21.26 -0.28 -12.21
N SER A 44 21.08 -1.15 -13.18
CA SER A 44 21.59 -0.89 -14.52
C SER A 44 20.79 0.24 -15.18
N GLN A 45 21.40 0.99 -16.10
CA GLN A 45 20.71 1.99 -16.92
C GLN A 45 19.41 1.47 -17.52
N ARG A 46 19.40 0.19 -17.91
CA ARG A 46 18.25 -0.48 -18.54
C ARG A 46 17.11 -0.67 -17.57
N GLU A 47 17.38 -1.16 -16.37
CA GLU A 47 16.35 -1.38 -15.34
C GLU A 47 15.74 -0.06 -14.89
N ALA A 48 16.55 0.97 -14.69
CA ALA A 48 16.06 2.31 -14.33
C ALA A 48 15.14 2.89 -15.40
N ILE A 49 15.51 2.78 -16.68
CA ILE A 49 14.70 3.29 -17.80
C ILE A 49 13.42 2.48 -17.98
N SER A 50 13.49 1.14 -17.93
CA SER A 50 12.30 0.29 -18.06
C SER A 50 11.26 0.63 -16.99
N LEU A 51 11.69 0.73 -15.73
CA LEU A 51 10.79 1.02 -14.62
C LEU A 51 10.21 2.45 -14.69
N ALA A 52 11.02 3.43 -15.11
CA ALA A 52 10.53 4.78 -15.33
C ALA A 52 9.48 4.85 -16.45
N LEU A 53 9.64 4.08 -17.52
CA LEU A 53 8.68 4.01 -18.63
C LEU A 53 7.40 3.26 -18.24
N GLU A 54 7.50 2.17 -17.48
CA GLU A 54 6.34 1.46 -16.93
C GLU A 54 5.52 2.35 -15.99
N PHE A 55 6.20 3.08 -15.11
CA PHE A 55 5.58 4.05 -14.22
C PHE A 55 4.89 5.18 -15.01
N ALA A 56 5.58 5.76 -16.00
CA ALA A 56 5.02 6.81 -16.84
C ALA A 56 3.81 6.32 -17.65
N ALA A 57 3.85 5.10 -18.19
CA ALA A 57 2.73 4.50 -18.93
C ALA A 57 1.52 4.26 -18.02
N HIS A 58 1.74 3.73 -16.82
CA HIS A 58 0.66 3.52 -15.84
C HIS A 58 0.07 4.85 -15.34
N HIS A 59 0.90 5.87 -15.16
CA HIS A 59 0.45 7.20 -14.76
C HIS A 59 -0.31 7.92 -15.88
N GLN A 60 0.10 7.74 -17.13
CA GLN A 60 -0.63 8.25 -18.29
C GLN A 60 -1.98 7.57 -18.48
N GLU A 61 -2.08 6.26 -18.21
CA GLU A 61 -3.36 5.54 -18.24
C GLU A 61 -4.31 6.00 -17.13
N LEU A 62 -3.78 6.36 -15.95
CA LEU A 62 -4.55 6.98 -14.86
C LEU A 62 -5.04 8.38 -15.23
N LEU A 63 -4.21 9.19 -15.90
CA LEU A 63 -4.60 10.53 -16.38
C LEU A 63 -5.62 10.46 -17.53
N ALA A 64 -5.53 9.47 -18.41
CA ALA A 64 -6.48 9.26 -19.50
C ALA A 64 -7.84 8.70 -19.04
N LYS A 65 -7.88 8.01 -17.89
CA LYS A 65 -9.11 7.51 -17.25
C LYS A 65 -9.77 8.51 -16.30
N ALA A 66 -9.08 9.60 -15.94
CA ALA A 66 -9.70 10.69 -15.22
C ALA A 66 -10.62 11.47 -16.18
N PRO A 67 -11.92 11.65 -15.88
CA PRO A 67 -12.75 12.53 -16.67
C PRO A 67 -12.15 13.94 -16.58
N GLU A 68 -12.09 14.63 -17.72
CA GLU A 68 -11.54 15.99 -17.84
C GLU A 68 -12.01 16.90 -16.71
N ALA A 69 -11.16 17.09 -15.71
CA ALA A 69 -11.24 18.24 -14.83
C ALA A 69 -10.60 19.40 -15.58
N SER A 70 -11.41 20.40 -15.88
CA SER A 70 -11.16 21.57 -16.70
C SER A 70 -9.78 22.23 -16.54
N PRO A 71 -9.28 22.93 -17.58
CA PRO A 71 -8.10 23.77 -17.51
C PRO A 71 -8.44 25.05 -16.74
N GLN A 72 -8.39 24.99 -15.41
CA GLN A 72 -8.39 26.18 -14.56
C GLN A 72 -7.28 26.04 -13.51
N ALA A 73 -6.06 26.30 -13.96
CA ALA A 73 -5.03 26.84 -13.11
C ALA A 73 -4.54 28.14 -13.76
N GLU A 74 -5.46 29.07 -13.99
CA GLU A 74 -5.11 30.49 -13.90
C GLU A 74 -4.53 30.69 -12.51
N SER A 75 -3.21 30.83 -12.44
CA SER A 75 -2.53 31.21 -11.22
C SER A 75 -2.69 32.73 -11.05
N PRO A 76 -3.39 33.24 -10.04
CA PRO A 76 -3.20 34.62 -9.62
C PRO A 76 -1.92 34.64 -8.77
N LEU A 77 -0.76 34.62 -9.42
CA LEU A 77 0.53 34.82 -8.76
C LEU A 77 0.75 36.33 -8.53
N GLU A 78 0.06 36.87 -7.53
CA GLU A 78 0.44 38.15 -6.89
C GLU A 78 0.81 37.94 -5.42
N HIS A 79 1.57 36.89 -5.14
CA HIS A 79 2.12 36.64 -3.81
C HIS A 79 3.62 36.42 -3.97
N GLY A 80 4.41 37.44 -3.58
CA GLY A 80 5.87 37.39 -3.60
C GLY A 80 6.41 36.17 -2.82
N PRO A 81 7.66 35.75 -3.08
CA PRO A 81 8.24 34.55 -2.48
C PRO A 81 8.08 34.50 -0.95
N ASP A 82 8.17 35.64 -0.29
CA ASP A 82 8.03 35.77 1.17
C ASP A 82 6.61 35.46 1.67
N SER A 83 5.58 35.88 0.94
CA SER A 83 4.18 35.57 1.29
C SER A 83 3.84 34.10 1.08
N ARG A 84 4.50 33.45 0.11
CA ARG A 84 4.37 32.01 -0.11
C ARG A 84 5.09 31.21 0.98
N ILE A 85 6.24 31.69 1.46
CA ILE A 85 6.96 31.07 2.58
C ILE A 85 6.13 31.19 3.86
N ALA A 86 5.56 32.36 4.15
CA ALA A 86 4.69 32.55 5.32
C ALA A 86 3.43 31.66 5.29
N ASP A 87 2.79 31.48 4.12
CA ASP A 87 1.66 30.56 3.98
C ASP A 87 2.08 29.09 4.21
N LEU A 88 3.27 28.71 3.73
CA LEU A 88 3.80 27.36 3.94
C LEU A 88 4.18 27.11 5.41
N GLU A 89 4.76 28.09 6.10
CA GLU A 89 5.06 28.01 7.54
C GLU A 89 3.78 27.88 8.38
N ALA A 90 2.74 28.67 8.07
CA ALA A 90 1.45 28.58 8.75
C ALA A 90 0.78 27.21 8.56
N ARG A 91 0.85 26.66 7.34
CA ARG A 91 0.36 25.30 7.05
C ARG A 91 1.16 24.22 7.76
N LEU A 92 2.49 24.38 7.86
CA LEU A 92 3.33 23.47 8.63
C LEU A 92 2.95 23.46 10.11
N SER A 93 2.80 24.64 10.74
CA SER A 93 2.38 24.72 12.14
C SER A 93 0.98 24.12 12.38
N GLN A 94 0.04 24.29 11.44
CA GLN A 94 -1.27 23.62 11.54
C GLN A 94 -1.15 22.10 11.45
N LEU A 95 -0.32 21.59 10.54
CA LEU A 95 -0.10 20.15 10.40
C LEU A 95 0.61 19.56 11.62
N GLU A 96 1.57 20.27 12.20
CA GLU A 96 2.23 19.89 13.47
C GLU A 96 1.24 19.83 14.63
N ALA A 97 0.33 20.81 14.74
CA ALA A 97 -0.71 20.81 15.76
C ALA A 97 -1.71 19.65 15.58
N LEU A 98 -2.10 19.36 14.34
CA LEU A 98 -2.95 18.21 14.03
C LEU A 98 -2.25 16.89 14.34
N LEU A 99 -0.96 16.77 14.01
CA LEU A 99 -0.17 15.57 14.31
C LEU A 99 -0.04 15.36 15.82
N ALA A 100 0.21 16.43 16.59
CA ALA A 100 0.25 16.38 18.05
C ALA A 100 -1.11 15.95 18.64
N GLY A 101 -2.22 16.45 18.08
CA GLY A 101 -3.57 16.03 18.47
C GLY A 101 -3.84 14.54 18.16
N VAL A 102 -3.38 14.05 17.01
CA VAL A 102 -3.47 12.62 16.65
C VAL A 102 -2.60 11.74 17.54
N GLN A 103 -1.40 12.20 17.90
CA GLN A 103 -0.52 11.50 18.84
C GLN A 103 -1.12 11.43 20.25
N GLN A 104 -1.71 12.51 20.74
CA GLN A 104 -2.46 12.51 22.00
C GLN A 104 -3.69 11.59 21.94
N ALA A 105 -4.42 11.57 20.82
CA ALA A 105 -5.54 10.66 20.62
C ALA A 105 -5.09 9.18 20.57
N LYS A 106 -3.87 8.92 20.07
CA LYS A 106 -3.26 7.58 20.05
C LYS A 106 -2.75 7.15 21.43
N GLU A 107 -2.29 8.10 22.26
CA GLU A 107 -1.89 7.84 23.65
C GLU A 107 -3.07 7.64 24.61
N GLN A 108 -4.28 8.08 24.26
CA GLN A 108 -5.48 7.90 25.09
C GLN A 108 -6.23 6.58 24.87
N VAL A 109 -5.92 5.82 23.82
CA VAL A 109 -6.45 4.45 23.70
C VAL A 109 -5.62 3.57 24.63
N THR A 110 -6.23 3.14 25.72
CA THR A 110 -5.55 2.22 26.64
C THR A 110 -5.24 0.91 25.89
N PRO A 111 -4.09 0.26 26.16
CA PRO A 111 -3.74 -1.01 25.51
C PRO A 111 -4.82 -2.08 25.71
N GLU A 112 -5.62 -1.98 26.78
CA GLU A 112 -6.76 -2.85 27.05
C GLU A 112 -7.93 -2.63 26.09
N GLU A 113 -8.23 -1.38 25.74
CA GLU A 113 -9.29 -1.07 24.76
C GLU A 113 -8.90 -1.48 23.35
N GLU A 114 -7.63 -1.30 22.98
CA GLU A 114 -7.10 -1.79 21.71
C GLU A 114 -7.14 -3.33 21.64
N ALA A 115 -6.73 -4.01 22.72
CA ALA A 115 -6.84 -5.46 22.82
C ALA A 115 -8.29 -5.95 22.73
N ARG A 116 -9.24 -5.23 23.37
CA ARG A 116 -10.67 -5.54 23.29
C ARG A 116 -11.21 -5.38 21.87
N ARG A 117 -10.89 -4.27 21.19
CA ARG A 117 -11.29 -4.03 19.79
C ARG A 117 -10.70 -5.09 18.86
N ASN A 118 -9.43 -5.43 19.03
CA ASN A 118 -8.77 -6.45 18.23
C ASN A 118 -9.42 -7.83 18.41
N LYS A 119 -9.76 -8.17 19.66
CA LYS A 119 -10.52 -9.38 20.00
C LYS A 119 -11.89 -9.39 19.33
N GLU A 120 -12.66 -8.32 19.45
CA GLU A 120 -14.00 -8.21 18.86
C GLU A 120 -13.95 -8.31 17.33
N ALA A 121 -12.98 -7.63 16.71
CA ALA A 121 -12.72 -7.70 15.27
C ALA A 121 -12.42 -9.12 14.81
N LEU A 122 -11.58 -9.85 15.56
CA LEU A 122 -11.23 -11.22 15.24
C LEU A 122 -12.42 -12.19 15.39
N ILE A 123 -13.19 -12.07 16.48
CA ILE A 123 -14.41 -12.86 16.69
C ILE A 123 -15.41 -12.61 15.56
N GLY A 124 -15.65 -11.35 15.20
CA GLY A 124 -16.56 -10.98 14.12
C GLY A 124 -16.10 -11.49 12.76
N PHE A 125 -14.79 -11.43 12.47
CA PHE A 125 -14.21 -12.01 11.27
C PHE A 125 -14.44 -13.52 11.22
N THR A 126 -14.08 -14.24 12.28
CA THR A 126 -14.24 -15.70 12.34
C THR A 126 -15.70 -16.11 12.18
N ALA A 127 -16.64 -15.43 12.86
CA ALA A 127 -18.06 -15.70 12.72
C ALA A 127 -18.54 -15.56 11.27
N ARG A 128 -18.13 -14.50 10.57
CA ARG A 128 -18.46 -14.30 9.14
C ARG A 128 -17.90 -15.42 8.26
N GLN A 129 -16.63 -15.76 8.44
CA GLN A 129 -15.98 -16.82 7.66
C GLN A 129 -16.61 -18.20 7.90
N MET A 130 -16.96 -18.53 9.15
CA MET A 130 -17.63 -19.78 9.48
C MET A 130 -19.10 -19.80 9.03
N MET A 131 -19.74 -18.64 8.90
CA MET A 131 -21.09 -18.53 8.33
C MET A 131 -21.06 -18.72 6.80
N GLU A 132 -20.09 -18.13 6.12
CA GLU A 132 -19.95 -18.16 4.66
C GLU A 132 -19.45 -19.53 4.15
N HIS A 133 -18.49 -20.14 4.84
CA HIS A 133 -17.84 -21.39 4.42
C HIS A 133 -18.23 -22.60 5.28
N GLY A 134 -19.08 -22.41 6.28
CA GLY A 134 -19.52 -23.43 7.23
C GLY A 134 -18.60 -23.59 8.45
N GLU A 135 -19.16 -24.04 9.57
CA GLU A 135 -18.44 -24.24 10.84
C GLU A 135 -17.27 -25.24 10.76
N ARG A 136 -17.18 -26.01 9.66
CA ARG A 136 -16.11 -26.98 9.43
C ARG A 136 -14.84 -26.38 8.83
N MET A 137 -14.81 -25.06 8.62
CA MET A 137 -13.62 -24.40 8.09
C MET A 137 -12.40 -24.71 8.97
N SER A 138 -11.29 -25.08 8.34
CA SER A 138 -10.08 -25.41 9.08
C SER A 138 -9.55 -24.18 9.81
N ARG A 139 -9.17 -24.33 11.08
CA ARG A 139 -8.56 -23.25 11.86
C ARG A 139 -7.28 -22.71 11.22
N VAL A 140 -6.59 -23.56 10.46
CA VAL A 140 -5.41 -23.17 9.66
C VAL A 140 -5.81 -22.19 8.57
N GLN A 141 -6.92 -22.45 7.87
CA GLN A 141 -7.44 -21.58 6.83
C GLN A 141 -7.99 -20.27 7.41
N LEU A 142 -8.70 -20.34 8.55
CA LEU A 142 -9.17 -19.16 9.26
C LEU A 142 -8.01 -18.24 9.68
N TYR A 143 -6.92 -18.81 10.20
CA TYR A 143 -5.72 -18.05 10.55
C TYR A 143 -5.05 -17.41 9.33
N ALA A 144 -4.93 -18.16 8.23
CA ALA A 144 -4.35 -17.63 6.98
C ALA A 144 -5.22 -16.51 6.39
N ALA A 145 -6.54 -16.69 6.36
CA ALA A 145 -7.49 -15.71 5.85
C ALA A 145 -7.51 -14.44 6.73
N ALA A 146 -7.46 -14.58 8.06
CA ALA A 146 -7.37 -13.45 8.97
C ALA A 146 -6.11 -12.61 8.71
N LYS A 147 -4.96 -13.25 8.47
CA LYS A 147 -3.72 -12.54 8.08
C LYS A 147 -3.82 -11.84 6.74
N GLN A 148 -4.41 -12.49 5.73
CA GLN A 148 -4.59 -11.91 4.40
C GLN A 148 -5.49 -10.68 4.42
N GLN A 149 -6.52 -10.68 5.26
CA GLN A 149 -7.45 -9.56 5.41
C GLN A 149 -7.00 -8.50 6.44
N GLY A 150 -5.79 -8.63 7.00
CA GLY A 150 -5.24 -7.65 7.94
C GLY A 150 -5.94 -7.62 9.29
N VAL A 151 -6.65 -8.69 9.67
CA VAL A 151 -7.28 -8.79 10.99
C VAL A 151 -6.21 -9.02 12.05
N PRO A 152 -6.24 -8.30 13.18
CA PRO A 152 -5.27 -8.49 14.25
C PRO A 152 -5.40 -9.91 14.82
N VAL A 153 -4.38 -10.73 14.58
CA VAL A 153 -4.29 -12.13 15.05
C VAL A 153 -3.15 -12.31 16.03
N PRO A 154 -3.24 -13.30 16.95
CA PRO A 154 -2.13 -13.71 17.80
C PRO A 154 -0.88 -14.08 16.99
N GLY A 155 0.29 -13.97 17.63
CA GLY A 155 1.59 -14.10 16.97
C GLY A 155 1.83 -15.50 16.41
N SER A 156 1.20 -16.52 17.01
CA SER A 156 1.31 -17.91 16.59
C SER A 156 -0.04 -18.53 16.23
N GLN A 157 0.00 -19.54 15.36
CA GLN A 157 -1.18 -20.34 15.01
C GLN A 157 -1.71 -21.12 16.22
N HIS A 158 -0.83 -21.50 17.16
CA HIS A 158 -1.23 -22.19 18.38
C HIS A 158 -2.09 -21.26 19.26
N GLU A 159 -1.64 -20.04 19.52
CA GLU A 159 -2.41 -19.03 20.25
C GLU A 159 -3.74 -18.72 19.57
N TYR A 160 -3.74 -18.64 18.23
CA TYR A 160 -4.97 -18.49 17.47
C TYR A 160 -5.95 -19.65 17.72
N ASN A 161 -5.48 -20.89 17.67
CA ASN A 161 -6.32 -22.05 17.93
C ASN A 161 -6.89 -22.06 19.36
N VAL A 162 -6.09 -21.66 20.34
CA VAL A 162 -6.52 -21.52 21.74
C VAL A 162 -7.58 -20.41 21.85
N PHE A 163 -7.32 -19.26 21.24
CA PHE A 163 -8.26 -18.12 21.21
C PHE A 163 -9.61 -18.52 20.64
N ILE A 164 -9.62 -19.18 19.49
CA ILE A 164 -10.85 -19.63 18.83
C ILE A 164 -11.58 -20.62 19.72
N SER A 165 -10.87 -21.60 20.29
CA SER A 165 -11.46 -22.61 21.19
C SER A 165 -12.11 -21.96 22.42
N TYR A 166 -11.46 -20.97 23.01
CA TYR A 166 -11.98 -20.24 24.17
C TYR A 166 -13.20 -19.37 23.84
N HIS A 167 -13.29 -18.83 22.62
CA HIS A 167 -14.36 -17.91 22.21
C HIS A 167 -15.42 -18.55 21.32
N MET A 168 -15.43 -19.88 21.16
CA MET A 168 -16.35 -20.56 20.24
C MET A 168 -17.83 -20.25 20.52
N ASP A 169 -18.23 -20.18 21.78
CA ASP A 169 -19.63 -19.91 22.12
C ASP A 169 -20.06 -18.50 21.70
N VAL A 170 -19.19 -17.51 21.95
CA VAL A 170 -19.38 -16.12 21.51
C VAL A 170 -19.41 -16.03 19.99
N ILE A 171 -18.55 -16.78 19.29
CA ILE A 171 -18.53 -16.84 17.82
C ILE A 171 -19.85 -17.40 17.30
N ARG A 172 -20.38 -18.48 17.89
CA ARG A 172 -21.65 -19.08 17.46
C ARG A 172 -22.84 -18.15 17.73
N ASP A 173 -22.86 -17.46 18.86
CA ASP A 173 -23.91 -16.47 19.16
C ASP A 173 -23.84 -15.28 18.19
N MET A 174 -22.63 -14.82 17.84
CA MET A 174 -22.42 -13.82 16.80
C MET A 174 -22.92 -14.32 15.43
N MET A 175 -22.69 -15.59 15.07
CA MET A 175 -23.22 -16.17 13.84
C MET A 175 -24.75 -16.20 13.83
N ARG A 176 -25.40 -16.52 14.95
CA ARG A 176 -26.88 -16.51 15.07
C ARG A 176 -27.44 -15.10 14.86
N THR A 177 -26.88 -14.11 15.56
CA THR A 177 -27.32 -12.71 15.42
C THR A 177 -27.10 -12.15 14.02
N LEU A 178 -25.99 -12.51 13.36
CA LEU A 178 -25.75 -12.13 11.96
C LEU A 178 -26.77 -12.79 11.02
N LYS A 179 -27.09 -14.07 11.24
CA LYS A 179 -28.08 -14.79 10.44
C LYS A 179 -29.49 -14.18 10.58
N GLU A 180 -29.89 -13.80 11.79
CA GLU A 180 -31.18 -13.14 12.07
C GLU A 180 -31.31 -11.76 11.39
N ARG A 181 -30.20 -11.03 11.19
CA ARG A 181 -30.20 -9.73 10.50
C ARG A 181 -30.22 -9.81 8.99
N THR A 182 -29.95 -11.00 8.42
CA THR A 182 -29.87 -11.21 6.97
C THR A 182 -31.17 -11.77 6.39
N HIS A 183 -32.16 -12.07 7.24
CA HIS A 183 -33.52 -12.47 6.90
C HIS A 183 -34.51 -11.34 7.18
#